data_AF-A0A2V3IFJ0-F1
#
_entry.id   AF-A0A2V3IFJ0-F1
#
_cell.length_a   1.000
_cell.length_b   1.000
_cell.length_c   1.000
_cell.angle_alpha   90.00
_cell.angle_beta   90.00
_cell.angle_gamma   90.00
#
_symmetry.space_group_name_H-M   'P 1'
#
loop_
_entity.id
_entity.type
_entity.pdbx_description
1 polymer ?
#
loop_
_entity_poly.entity_id
_entity_poly.type
_entity_poly.pdbx_seq_one_letter_code
_entity_poly.pdbx_strand_id
1 'polypeptide(L)'
;MSLTQARGEVNMDAYLALFAELVSYCRDRVESVMALQEKLSQLGYRIGRRALDLIVAREKISKRDTRLLSILNFIALTLWTFLYGKQADSLKKVRDSELEYYIEEAEPLVNKYISVPADYGHFNCAAFSAGIINGVLNSAGFPAEVTAKVLARDNENESAAQGQPLTIYYIKFEPEVLEREQRLGT
;
A
#
# COMPACT_ATOMS: atom_id res chain seq x y z
N MET A 1 -22.66 -11.91 -6.83
CA MET A 1 -21.57 -11.48 -7.74
C MET A 1 -20.64 -12.67 -7.89
N SER A 2 -20.52 -13.27 -9.07
CA SER A 2 -19.65 -14.44 -9.27
C SER A 2 -18.18 -14.01 -9.26
N LEU A 3 -17.33 -14.67 -8.46
CA LEU A 3 -15.89 -14.39 -8.39
C LEU A 3 -15.18 -14.62 -9.75
N THR A 4 -15.81 -15.39 -10.64
CA THR A 4 -15.33 -15.76 -11.97
C THR A 4 -15.77 -14.83 -13.10
N GLN A 5 -16.56 -13.79 -12.83
CA GLN A 5 -17.00 -12.85 -13.87
C GLN A 5 -15.81 -12.02 -14.38
N ALA A 6 -15.74 -11.82 -15.70
CA ALA A 6 -14.69 -11.07 -16.37
C ALA A 6 -14.52 -9.66 -15.77
N ARG A 7 -13.27 -9.18 -15.76
CA ARG A 7 -12.90 -7.87 -15.21
C ARG A 7 -13.63 -6.80 -16.00
N GLY A 8 -14.54 -6.07 -15.35
CA GLY A 8 -15.05 -4.82 -15.90
C GLY A 8 -13.92 -3.80 -15.85
N GLU A 9 -13.53 -3.25 -16.99
CA GLU A 9 -12.57 -2.15 -17.04
C GLU A 9 -13.30 -0.85 -16.69
N VAL A 10 -12.83 -0.19 -15.65
CA VAL A 10 -13.31 1.13 -15.24
C VAL A 10 -12.20 2.12 -15.53
N ASN A 11 -12.54 3.28 -16.08
CA ASN A 11 -11.58 4.34 -16.31
C ASN A 11 -10.91 4.75 -14.98
N MET A 12 -9.58 4.79 -14.95
CA MET A 12 -8.79 5.15 -13.77
C MET A 12 -9.14 6.55 -13.24
N ASP A 13 -9.46 7.49 -14.12
CA ASP A 13 -9.86 8.85 -13.74
C ASP A 13 -11.21 8.85 -13.01
N ALA A 14 -12.13 7.95 -13.35
CA ALA A 14 -13.40 7.80 -12.63
C ALA A 14 -13.18 7.25 -11.20
N TYR A 15 -12.26 6.29 -11.05
CA TYR A 15 -11.84 5.81 -9.73
C TYR A 15 -11.19 6.94 -8.91
N LEU A 16 -10.30 7.73 -9.52
CA LEU A 16 -9.60 8.80 -8.84
C LEU A 16 -10.52 9.97 -8.47
N ALA A 17 -11.52 10.30 -9.29
CA ALA A 17 -12.56 11.27 -8.96
C ALA A 17 -13.40 10.81 -7.75
N LEU A 18 -13.84 9.55 -7.73
CA LEU A 18 -14.55 8.98 -6.59
C LEU A 18 -13.67 8.99 -5.32
N PHE A 19 -12.38 8.66 -5.46
CA PHE A 19 -11.44 8.68 -4.35
C PHE A 19 -11.22 10.09 -3.80
N ALA A 20 -11.14 11.12 -4.65
CA ALA A 20 -11.05 12.50 -4.22
C ALA A 20 -12.28 12.94 -3.38
N GLU A 21 -13.48 12.55 -3.79
CA GLU A 21 -14.71 12.77 -3.02
C GLU A 21 -14.74 11.98 -1.72
N LEU A 22 -14.26 10.73 -1.71
CA LEU A 22 -14.12 9.94 -0.49
C LEU A 22 -13.20 10.64 0.53
N VAL A 23 -12.07 11.18 0.07
CA VAL A 23 -11.12 11.92 0.91
C VAL A 23 -11.79 13.19 1.45
N SER A 24 -12.47 13.95 0.61
CA SER A 24 -13.20 15.16 1.00
C SER A 24 -14.30 14.85 2.03
N TYR A 25 -15.08 13.81 1.79
CA TYR A 25 -16.11 13.32 2.73
C TYR A 25 -15.52 12.93 4.09
N CYS A 26 -14.35 12.28 4.11
CA CYS A 26 -13.69 11.91 5.35
C CYS A 26 -13.14 13.14 6.07
N ARG A 27 -12.55 14.09 5.32
CA ARG A 27 -11.97 15.33 5.83
C ARG A 27 -13.01 16.14 6.59
N ASP A 28 -14.21 16.29 6.04
CA ASP A 28 -15.27 17.10 6.65
C ASP A 28 -15.84 16.49 7.96
N ARG A 29 -15.39 15.28 8.33
CA ARG A 29 -15.85 14.51 9.50
C ARG A 29 -14.76 14.22 10.52
N VAL A 30 -13.56 14.78 10.34
CA VAL A 30 -12.42 14.59 11.25
C VAL A 30 -11.81 15.94 11.60
N GLU A 31 -11.22 15.99 12.80
CA GLU A 31 -10.72 17.25 13.38
C GLU A 31 -9.23 17.49 13.10
N SER A 32 -8.50 16.49 12.59
CA SER A 32 -7.06 16.59 12.33
C SER A 32 -6.60 15.78 11.11
N VAL A 33 -5.45 16.17 10.55
CA VAL A 33 -4.78 15.47 9.44
C VAL A 33 -4.43 14.03 9.82
N MET A 34 -3.97 13.80 11.06
CA MET A 34 -3.66 12.46 11.56
C MET A 34 -4.91 11.58 11.62
N ALA A 35 -6.02 12.11 12.13
CA ALA A 35 -7.30 11.40 12.15
C ALA A 35 -7.81 11.09 10.73
N LEU A 36 -7.60 12.00 9.77
CA LEU A 36 -7.92 11.75 8.36
C LEU A 36 -7.08 10.59 7.79
N GLN A 37 -5.78 10.60 8.00
CA GLN A 37 -4.88 9.53 7.54
C GLN A 37 -5.23 8.19 8.17
N GLU A 38 -5.53 8.16 9.47
CA GLU A 38 -5.97 6.95 10.15
C GLU A 38 -7.31 6.45 9.57
N LYS A 39 -8.26 7.36 9.33
CA LYS A 39 -9.55 7.01 8.72
C LYS A 39 -9.38 6.40 7.33
N LEU A 40 -8.53 7.00 6.50
CA LEU A 40 -8.21 6.48 5.17
C LEU A 40 -7.51 5.12 5.25
N SER A 41 -6.57 4.96 6.18
CA SER A 41 -5.91 3.68 6.43
C SER A 41 -6.92 2.59 6.84
N GLN A 42 -7.88 2.89 7.72
CA GLN A 42 -8.93 1.95 8.10
C GLN A 42 -9.83 1.55 6.93
N LEU A 43 -10.14 2.47 6.01
CA LEU A 43 -10.90 2.17 4.80
C LEU A 43 -10.09 1.26 3.86
N GLY A 44 -8.82 1.59 3.64
CA GLY A 44 -7.88 0.78 2.87
C GLY A 44 -7.72 -0.62 3.45
N TYR A 45 -7.60 -0.74 4.77
CA TYR A 45 -7.49 -2.00 5.48
C TYR A 45 -8.63 -2.97 5.16
N ARG A 46 -9.88 -2.49 5.18
CA ARG A 46 -11.05 -3.30 4.83
C ARG A 46 -11.01 -3.78 3.37
N ILE A 47 -10.50 -2.94 2.47
CA ILE A 47 -10.34 -3.28 1.05
C ILE A 47 -9.24 -4.34 0.92
N GLY A 48 -8.08 -4.15 1.54
CA GLY A 48 -6.96 -5.08 1.52
C GLY A 48 -7.34 -6.49 1.98
N ARG A 49 -8.12 -6.60 3.07
CA ARG A 49 -8.62 -7.90 3.56
C ARG A 49 -9.42 -8.68 2.51
N ARG A 50 -10.25 -7.98 1.73
CA ARG A 50 -11.07 -8.59 0.67
C ARG A 50 -10.30 -8.80 -0.62
N ALA A 51 -9.32 -7.93 -0.89
CA ALA A 51 -8.51 -7.98 -2.10
C ALA A 51 -7.67 -9.25 -2.16
N LEU A 52 -7.10 -9.70 -1.03
CA LEU A 52 -6.30 -10.92 -0.98
C LEU A 52 -7.08 -12.14 -1.52
N ASP A 53 -8.24 -12.43 -0.92
CA ASP A 53 -9.05 -13.59 -1.31
C ASP A 53 -9.53 -13.48 -2.77
N LEU A 54 -9.91 -12.27 -3.19
CA LEU A 54 -10.36 -12.01 -4.56
C LEU A 54 -9.25 -12.26 -5.59
N ILE A 55 -8.05 -11.76 -5.33
CA ILE A 55 -6.89 -11.92 -6.23
C ILE A 55 -6.48 -13.39 -6.28
N VAL A 56 -6.36 -14.05 -5.11
CA VAL A 56 -6.00 -15.47 -5.04
C VAL A 56 -7.00 -16.34 -5.82
N ALA A 57 -8.30 -16.07 -5.68
CA ALA A 57 -9.34 -16.81 -6.39
C ALA A 57 -9.30 -16.56 -7.91
N ARG A 58 -9.08 -15.32 -8.35
CA ARG A 58 -9.08 -14.94 -9.78
C ARG A 58 -7.83 -15.40 -10.52
N GLU A 59 -6.67 -15.18 -9.92
CA GLU A 59 -5.38 -15.58 -10.47
C GLU A 59 -5.12 -17.09 -10.31
N LYS A 60 -6.09 -17.83 -9.75
CA LYS A 60 -6.01 -19.28 -9.47
C LYS A 60 -4.73 -19.66 -8.70
N ILE A 61 -4.30 -18.76 -7.81
CA ILE A 61 -3.11 -18.96 -6.99
C ILE A 61 -3.42 -20.11 -6.03
N SER A 62 -2.81 -21.26 -6.29
CA SER A 62 -3.20 -22.52 -5.64
C SER A 62 -2.59 -22.68 -4.25
N LYS A 63 -1.56 -21.90 -3.92
CA LYS A 63 -0.85 -21.94 -2.64
C LYS A 63 -0.74 -20.54 -2.07
N ARG A 64 -1.17 -20.40 -0.81
CA ARG A 64 -0.98 -19.17 -0.03
C ARG A 64 0.50 -18.98 0.27
N ASP A 65 0.97 -17.73 0.19
CA ASP A 65 2.33 -17.39 0.56
C ASP A 65 2.57 -17.67 2.05
N THR A 66 3.62 -18.43 2.33
CA THR A 66 4.06 -18.77 3.69
C THR A 66 5.36 -18.07 4.07
N ARG A 67 6.09 -17.54 3.08
CA ARG A 67 7.40 -16.90 3.24
C ARG A 67 7.29 -15.39 3.18
N LEU A 68 8.07 -14.70 4.00
CA LEU A 68 8.06 -13.23 4.13
C LEU A 68 8.35 -12.51 2.82
N LEU A 69 9.42 -12.90 2.12
CA LEU A 69 9.76 -12.29 0.83
C LEU A 69 8.71 -12.59 -0.25
N SER A 70 8.05 -13.74 -0.19
CA SER A 70 7.02 -14.09 -1.17
C SER A 70 5.79 -13.17 -1.03
N ILE A 71 5.30 -12.95 0.19
CA ILE A 71 4.16 -12.04 0.40
C ILE A 71 4.49 -10.58 0.07
N LEU A 72 5.71 -10.13 0.36
CA LEU A 72 6.17 -8.78 -0.01
C LEU A 72 6.23 -8.61 -1.54
N ASN A 73 6.72 -9.61 -2.27
CA ASN A 73 6.70 -9.62 -3.74
C ASN A 73 5.27 -9.70 -4.29
N PHE A 74 4.38 -10.48 -3.67
CA PHE A 74 2.97 -10.50 -4.05
C PHE A 74 2.36 -9.10 -3.96
N ILE A 75 2.67 -8.34 -2.90
CA ILE A 75 2.20 -6.97 -2.73
C ILE A 75 2.78 -6.04 -3.81
N ALA A 76 4.10 -6.02 -3.97
CA ALA A 76 4.79 -5.13 -4.90
C ALA A 76 4.45 -5.40 -6.38
N LEU A 77 4.23 -6.66 -6.74
CA LEU A 77 4.02 -7.05 -8.14
C LEU A 77 2.55 -7.29 -8.45
N THR A 78 1.88 -8.17 -7.70
CA THR A 78 0.53 -8.67 -8.05
C THR A 78 -0.56 -7.72 -7.56
N LEU A 79 -0.55 -7.37 -6.27
CA LEU A 79 -1.54 -6.45 -5.70
C LEU A 79 -1.44 -5.08 -6.37
N TRP A 80 -0.23 -4.56 -6.56
CA TRP A 80 -0.02 -3.26 -7.19
C TRP A 80 -0.54 -3.23 -8.63
N THR A 81 -0.21 -4.25 -9.43
CA THR A 81 -0.73 -4.37 -10.80
C THR A 81 -2.26 -4.53 -10.80
N PHE A 82 -2.80 -5.25 -9.82
CA PHE A 82 -4.24 -5.42 -9.68
C PHE A 82 -4.98 -4.11 -9.36
N LEU A 83 -4.41 -3.26 -8.51
CA LEU A 83 -5.03 -2.00 -8.08
C LEU A 83 -4.78 -0.85 -9.04
N TYR A 84 -3.56 -0.76 -9.57
CA TYR A 84 -3.02 0.43 -10.22
C TYR A 84 -2.56 0.19 -11.65
N GLY A 85 -2.57 -1.06 -12.13
CA GLY A 85 -2.13 -1.40 -13.48
C GLY A 85 -0.61 -1.29 -13.68
N LYS A 86 0.16 -1.03 -12.61
CA LYS A 86 1.63 -0.98 -12.60
C LYS A 86 2.18 -1.71 -11.37
N GLN A 87 3.42 -2.19 -11.48
CA GLN A 87 4.18 -2.70 -10.34
C GLN A 87 4.67 -1.55 -9.46
N ALA A 88 5.01 -1.86 -8.21
CA ALA A 88 5.69 -0.92 -7.34
C ALA A 88 7.11 -0.65 -7.85
N ASP A 89 7.62 0.57 -7.64
CA ASP A 89 8.90 0.98 -8.24
C ASP A 89 10.10 0.29 -7.55
N SER A 90 10.02 0.04 -6.24
CA SER A 90 11.03 -0.72 -5.52
C SER A 90 10.50 -1.40 -4.25
N LEU A 91 11.09 -2.54 -3.89
CA LEU A 91 10.97 -3.19 -2.59
C LEU A 91 12.35 -3.28 -1.96
N LYS A 92 12.54 -2.67 -0.79
CA LYS A 92 13.82 -2.62 -0.08
C LYS A 92 13.67 -3.15 1.34
N LYS A 93 14.71 -3.82 1.84
CA LYS A 93 14.85 -4.18 3.25
C LYS A 93 15.52 -3.02 3.98
N VAL A 94 15.09 -2.72 5.20
CA VAL A 94 15.77 -1.75 6.06
C VAL A 94 17.14 -2.29 6.44
N ARG A 95 18.16 -1.42 6.39
CA ARG A 95 19.51 -1.79 6.80
C ARG A 95 19.49 -2.21 8.28
N ASP A 96 20.15 -3.31 8.58
CA ASP A 96 20.31 -3.82 9.96
C ASP A 96 19.00 -4.26 10.66
N SER A 97 17.91 -4.50 9.91
CA SER A 97 16.66 -5.06 10.46
C SER A 97 16.10 -6.20 9.61
N GLU A 98 15.68 -7.31 10.24
CA GLU A 98 15.05 -8.46 9.57
C GLU A 98 13.53 -8.34 9.43
N LEU A 99 12.92 -7.40 10.16
CA LEU A 99 11.47 -7.24 10.26
C LEU A 99 10.96 -5.98 9.57
N GLU A 100 11.84 -5.20 8.95
CA GLU A 100 11.47 -3.89 8.42
C GLU A 100 11.80 -3.76 6.93
N TYR A 101 10.83 -3.24 6.18
CA TYR A 101 10.87 -3.14 4.73
C TYR A 101 10.23 -1.82 4.25
N TYR A 102 10.63 -1.37 3.06
CA TYR A 102 10.04 -0.25 2.34
C TYR A 102 9.53 -0.71 0.98
N ILE A 103 8.34 -0.25 0.61
CA ILE A 103 7.90 -0.21 -0.79
C ILE A 103 7.97 1.24 -1.24
N GLU A 104 8.64 1.51 -2.36
CA GLU A 104 8.83 2.85 -2.90
C GLU A 104 7.91 3.11 -4.10
N GLU A 105 7.36 4.32 -4.16
CA GLU A 105 6.53 4.86 -5.23
C GLU A 105 6.96 6.29 -5.55
N ALA A 106 7.58 6.51 -6.70
CA ALA A 106 7.94 7.82 -7.23
C ALA A 106 6.68 8.59 -7.68
N GLU A 107 5.73 7.89 -8.31
CA GLU A 107 4.48 8.47 -8.79
C GLU A 107 3.26 7.70 -8.25
N PRO A 108 2.91 7.88 -6.96
CA PRO A 108 1.74 7.23 -6.38
C PRO A 108 0.46 7.73 -7.06
N LEU A 109 -0.25 6.85 -7.78
CA LEU A 109 -1.44 7.21 -8.57
C LEU A 109 -2.55 7.86 -7.72
N VAL A 110 -2.66 7.47 -6.45
CA VAL A 110 -3.62 8.06 -5.50
C VAL A 110 -3.36 9.54 -5.25
N ASN A 111 -2.15 10.05 -5.52
CA ASN A 111 -1.78 11.45 -5.35
C ASN A 111 -2.04 12.30 -6.62
N LYS A 112 -2.40 11.69 -7.76
CA LYS A 112 -2.53 12.38 -9.05
C LYS A 112 -3.70 13.38 -9.13
N TYR A 113 -4.79 13.15 -8.39
CA TYR A 113 -6.01 13.99 -8.47
C TYR A 113 -6.47 14.60 -7.15
N ILE A 114 -5.67 14.45 -6.09
CA ILE A 114 -5.96 15.09 -4.81
C ILE A 114 -5.23 16.43 -4.72
N SER A 115 -5.99 17.50 -4.87
CA SER A 115 -5.51 18.83 -4.47
C SER A 115 -5.60 18.92 -2.95
N VAL A 116 -4.46 18.78 -2.28
CA VAL A 116 -4.38 19.03 -0.84
C VAL A 116 -4.48 20.56 -0.63
N PRO A 117 -5.49 21.08 0.09
CA PRO A 117 -5.53 22.50 0.43
C PRO A 117 -4.26 22.90 1.19
N ALA A 118 -3.75 24.11 0.97
CA ALA A 118 -2.49 24.59 1.58
C ALA A 118 -2.46 24.44 3.12
N ASP A 119 -3.62 24.51 3.77
CA ASP A 119 -3.80 24.39 5.22
C ASP A 119 -3.61 22.96 5.75
N TYR A 120 -3.59 21.95 4.87
CA TYR A 120 -3.45 20.52 5.22
C TYR A 120 -2.02 19.99 5.05
N GLY A 121 -1.06 20.83 4.62
CA GLY A 121 0.37 20.56 4.63
C GLY A 121 0.77 19.15 4.14
N HIS A 122 1.44 18.38 5.01
CA HIS A 122 1.97 17.02 4.77
C HIS A 122 0.91 15.91 4.69
N PHE A 123 -0.32 16.21 4.30
CA PHE A 123 -1.35 15.19 4.15
C PHE A 123 -0.99 14.21 3.02
N ASN A 124 -0.85 12.94 3.40
CA ASN A 124 -0.50 11.86 2.46
C ASN A 124 -1.66 10.86 2.31
N CYS A 125 -2.37 10.90 1.17
CA CYS A 125 -3.40 9.91 0.83
C CYS A 125 -2.85 8.50 0.64
N ALA A 126 -1.53 8.33 0.50
CA ALA A 126 -0.92 7.02 0.50
C ALA A 126 -1.17 6.28 1.83
N ALA A 127 -1.64 6.94 2.90
CA ALA A 127 -2.18 6.27 4.08
C ALA A 127 -3.31 5.27 3.75
N PHE A 128 -4.13 5.55 2.73
CA PHE A 128 -5.12 4.61 2.21
C PHE A 128 -4.46 3.33 1.65
N SER A 129 -3.45 3.48 0.79
CA SER A 129 -2.68 2.36 0.24
C SER A 129 -1.90 1.59 1.31
N ALA A 130 -1.33 2.28 2.31
CA ALA A 130 -0.71 1.65 3.48
C ALA A 130 -1.73 0.77 4.23
N GLY A 131 -2.96 1.27 4.41
CA GLY A 131 -4.08 0.50 4.94
C GLY A 131 -4.34 -0.76 4.14
N ILE A 132 -4.40 -0.68 2.81
CA ILE A 132 -4.59 -1.84 1.93
C ILE A 132 -3.48 -2.88 2.15
N ILE A 133 -2.21 -2.45 2.15
CA ILE A 133 -1.07 -3.33 2.40
C ILE A 133 -1.22 -4.04 3.75
N ASN A 134 -1.53 -3.29 4.80
CA ASN A 134 -1.75 -3.83 6.15
C ASN A 134 -2.91 -4.86 6.16
N GLY A 135 -4.02 -4.56 5.47
CA GLY A 135 -5.15 -5.47 5.33
C GLY A 135 -4.80 -6.80 4.68
N VAL A 136 -3.97 -6.75 3.63
CA VAL A 136 -3.46 -7.93 2.93
C VAL A 136 -2.52 -8.73 3.84
N LEU A 137 -1.52 -8.08 4.46
CA LEU A 137 -0.54 -8.71 5.33
C LEU A 137 -1.21 -9.42 6.52
N ASN A 138 -2.13 -8.74 7.21
CA ASN A 138 -2.88 -9.33 8.32
C ASN A 138 -3.74 -10.52 7.88
N SER A 139 -4.40 -10.44 6.71
CA SER A 139 -5.20 -11.56 6.19
C SER A 139 -4.34 -12.73 5.73
N ALA A 140 -3.14 -12.45 5.24
CA ALA A 140 -2.11 -13.42 4.88
C ALA A 140 -1.40 -14.02 6.10
N GLY A 141 -1.66 -13.51 7.31
CA GLY A 141 -1.06 -14.02 8.56
C GLY A 141 0.36 -13.52 8.78
N PHE A 142 0.68 -12.33 8.28
CA PHE A 142 1.93 -11.62 8.50
C PHE A 142 1.63 -10.31 9.23
N PRO A 143 1.34 -10.35 10.54
CA PRO A 143 0.98 -9.16 11.27
C PRO A 143 2.07 -8.10 11.21
N ALA A 144 1.67 -6.87 10.88
CA ALA A 144 2.58 -5.75 10.67
C ALA A 144 1.90 -4.40 10.92
N GLU A 145 2.72 -3.41 11.28
CA GLU A 145 2.39 -2.00 11.20
C GLU A 145 2.83 -1.46 9.83
N VAL A 146 1.95 -0.72 9.16
CA VAL A 146 2.25 -0.13 7.85
C VAL A 146 1.93 1.36 7.88
N THR A 147 2.92 2.18 7.56
CA THR A 147 2.80 3.64 7.52
C THR A 147 3.25 4.19 6.17
N ALA A 148 2.61 5.25 5.70
CA ALA A 148 3.01 5.95 4.49
C ALA A 148 3.74 7.25 4.84
N LYS A 149 4.89 7.49 4.21
CA LYS A 149 5.69 8.72 4.40
C LYS A 149 6.10 9.27 3.04
N VAL A 150 6.27 10.59 2.97
CA VAL A 150 6.83 11.26 1.81
C VAL A 150 8.26 11.67 2.16
N LEU A 151 9.22 11.19 1.37
CA LEU A 151 10.62 11.59 1.46
C LEU A 151 10.89 12.64 0.39
N ALA A 152 11.41 13.80 0.81
CA ALA A 152 12.09 14.71 -0.11
C ALA A 152 13.41 14.03 -0.52
N ARG A 153 13.63 13.84 -1.83
CA ARG A 153 14.94 13.42 -2.32
C ARG A 153 15.85 14.64 -2.33
N ASP A 154 16.72 14.76 -1.33
CA ASP A 154 17.78 15.76 -1.32
C ASP A 154 18.85 15.37 -2.36
N ASN A 155 19.34 16.37 -3.10
CA ASN A 155 20.09 16.27 -4.36
C ASN A 155 21.53 15.69 -4.25
N GLU A 156 21.81 14.71 -3.38
CA GLU A 156 23.19 14.28 -3.15
C GLU A 156 23.60 12.93 -3.74
N ASN A 157 22.69 12.05 -4.21
CA ASN A 157 23.13 10.79 -4.85
C ASN A 157 22.24 10.37 -6.05
N GLU A 158 22.81 10.60 -7.23
CA GLU A 158 22.68 9.91 -8.54
C GLU A 158 21.28 9.48 -9.08
N SER A 159 20.93 10.15 -10.20
CA SER A 159 20.47 9.57 -11.46
C SER A 159 19.20 8.71 -11.49
N ALA A 160 18.03 9.35 -11.30
CA ALA A 160 16.87 9.33 -12.21
C ALA A 160 15.65 9.99 -11.51
N ALA A 161 15.03 10.96 -12.20
CA ALA A 161 13.94 11.84 -11.76
C ALA A 161 14.34 12.93 -10.75
N GLN A 162 14.65 14.11 -11.28
CA GLN A 162 14.91 15.36 -10.55
C GLN A 162 13.77 15.71 -9.58
N GLY A 163 14.09 15.92 -8.30
CA GLY A 163 13.33 16.74 -7.35
C GLY A 163 11.90 16.31 -7.00
N GLN A 164 11.41 15.17 -7.48
CA GLN A 164 10.05 14.73 -7.15
C GLN A 164 10.00 14.02 -5.78
N PRO A 165 8.97 14.31 -4.95
CA PRO A 165 8.80 13.66 -3.66
C PRO A 165 8.54 12.17 -3.83
N LEU A 166 9.33 11.33 -3.13
CA LEU A 166 9.17 9.87 -3.14
C LEU A 166 8.21 9.46 -2.04
N THR A 167 7.18 8.67 -2.37
CA THR A 167 6.33 8.07 -1.34
C THR A 167 6.87 6.70 -0.97
N ILE A 168 7.00 6.45 0.34
CA ILE A 168 7.41 5.15 0.87
C ILE A 168 6.29 4.57 1.74
N TYR A 169 6.08 3.26 1.63
CA TYR A 169 5.29 2.47 2.57
C TYR A 169 6.26 1.71 3.45
N TYR A 170 6.40 2.17 4.69
CA TYR A 170 7.21 1.49 5.70
C TYR A 170 6.39 0.38 6.34
N ILE A 171 6.92 -0.83 6.30
CA ILE A 171 6.32 -2.05 6.82
C ILE A 171 7.21 -2.55 7.96
N LYS A 172 6.66 -2.64 9.15
CA LYS A 172 7.31 -3.20 10.33
C LYS A 172 6.52 -4.42 10.80
N PHE A 173 7.10 -5.59 10.61
CA PHE A 173 6.50 -6.86 11.01
C PHE A 173 6.60 -7.10 12.51
N GLU A 174 5.61 -7.80 13.07
CA GLU A 174 5.66 -8.26 14.45
C GLU A 174 6.75 -9.34 14.63
N PRO A 175 7.39 -9.44 15.82
CA PRO A 175 8.47 -10.40 16.08
C PRO A 175 8.10 -11.86 15.77
N GLU A 176 6.84 -12.25 15.99
CA GLU A 176 6.34 -13.60 15.72
C GLU A 176 6.46 -14.02 14.25
N VAL A 177 6.49 -13.05 13.33
CA VAL A 177 6.67 -13.31 11.89
C VAL A 177 8.07 -13.86 11.63
N LEU A 178 9.09 -13.32 12.31
CA LEU A 178 10.47 -13.79 12.17
C LEU A 178 10.65 -15.18 12.77
N GLU A 179 10.07 -15.42 13.95
CA GLU A 179 10.11 -16.75 14.58
C GLU A 179 9.53 -17.83 13.67
N ARG A 180 8.40 -17.53 13.02
CA ARG A 180 7.79 -18.44 12.05
C ARG A 180 8.67 -18.61 10.81
N GLU A 181 9.23 -17.53 10.27
CA GLU A 181 10.12 -17.59 9.10
C GLU A 181 11.34 -18.47 9.38
N GLN A 182 11.93 -18.37 10.57
CA GLN A 182 13.04 -19.22 11.00
C GLN A 182 12.65 -20.69 11.10
N ARG A 183 11.47 -21.02 11.64
CA ARG A 183 10.95 -22.41 11.70
C ARG A 183 10.66 -23.02 10.33
N LEU A 184 10.34 -22.19 9.33
CA LEU A 184 10.10 -22.61 7.95
C LEU A 184 11.39 -22.68 7.11
N GLY A 185 12.49 -22.11 7.62
CA GLY A 185 13.80 -22.11 6.98
C GLY A 185 14.66 -23.35 7.32
N THR A 186 14.27 -24.10 8.34
CA THR A 186 14.75 -25.47 8.64
C THR A 186 13.94 -26.51 7.88
#